data_AF-A0A3N5PYH4-F1
#
_entry.id   AF-A0A3N5PYH4-F1
#
_cell.length_a   1.000
_cell.length_b   1.000
_cell.length_c   1.000
_cell.angle_alpha   90.00
_cell.angle_beta   90.00
_cell.angle_gamma   90.00
#
_symmetry.space_group_name_H-M   'P 1'
#
loop_
_entity.id
_entity.type
_entity.pdbx_description
1 polymer ?
#
loop_
_entity_poly.entity_id
_entity_poly.type
_entity_poly.pdbx_seq_one_letter_code
_entity_poly.pdbx_strand_id
1 'polypeptide(L)' 'DYVGLGSDFNGVGGLLPVGLEDVSKYPNLVYELLNRGYSDEDIKKVLGENLLRVWKQVEEVSNLSK' A
#
# COMPACT_ATOMS: atom_id res chain seq x y z
N ASP A 1 1.27 -0.86 -11.09
CA ASP A 1 0.64 0.46 -11.31
C ASP A 1 -0.72 0.71 -10.65
N TYR A 2 -1.49 -0.32 -10.25
CA TYR A 2 -2.85 -0.14 -9.72
C TYR A 2 -3.10 -0.88 -8.40
N VAL A 3 -2.05 -1.17 -7.64
CA VAL A 3 -2.12 -1.91 -6.36
C VAL A 3 -1.67 -1.00 -5.22
N GLY A 4 -2.36 -1.08 -4.09
CA GLY A 4 -1.99 -0.42 -2.83
C GLY A 4 -2.24 -1.33 -1.63
N LEU A 5 -1.91 -0.86 -0.43
CA LEU A 5 -2.10 -1.61 0.81
C LEU A 5 -3.27 -1.03 1.62
N GLY A 6 -4.16 -1.92 2.07
CA GLY A 6 -5.24 -1.60 3.00
C GLY A 6 -5.41 -2.76 3.96
N SER A 7 -4.71 -2.72 5.09
CA SER A 7 -4.58 -3.87 6.00
C SER A 7 -5.80 -4.15 6.86
N ASP A 8 -6.66 -3.14 7.05
CA ASP A 8 -7.77 -3.18 8.00
C ASP A 8 -7.34 -3.61 9.42
N PHE A 9 -6.13 -3.20 9.83
CA PHE A 9 -5.66 -3.43 11.20
C PHE A 9 -6.64 -2.84 12.21
N ASN A 10 -6.93 -3.61 13.25
CA ASN A 10 -7.97 -3.34 14.26
C ASN A 10 -9.43 -3.41 13.74
N GLY A 11 -9.67 -3.66 12.44
CA GLY A 11 -11.00 -3.85 11.86
C GLY A 11 -11.48 -5.30 11.81
N VAL A 12 -10.55 -6.26 11.83
CA VAL A 12 -10.84 -7.70 11.58
C VAL A 12 -10.85 -8.58 12.84
N GLY A 13 -11.02 -8.00 14.03
CA GLY A 13 -11.11 -8.76 15.29
C GLY A 13 -9.84 -9.57 15.63
N GLY A 14 -8.68 -9.15 15.12
CA GLY A 14 -7.39 -9.83 15.34
C GLY A 14 -7.14 -11.05 14.44
N LEU A 15 -8.06 -11.38 13.52
CA LEU A 15 -7.85 -12.43 12.52
C LEU A 15 -6.96 -11.91 11.39
N LEU A 16 -5.65 -12.07 11.54
CA LEU A 16 -4.64 -11.59 10.61
C LEU A 16 -3.72 -12.73 10.14
N PRO A 17 -3.09 -12.61 8.95
CA PRO A 17 -2.13 -13.59 8.48
C PRO A 17 -0.91 -13.70 9.39
N VAL A 18 -0.33 -14.90 9.49
CA VAL A 18 0.93 -15.13 10.20
C VAL A 18 2.05 -14.32 9.54
N GLY A 19 2.83 -13.62 10.37
CA GLY A 19 3.86 -12.69 9.93
C GLY A 19 3.34 -11.30 9.52
N LEU A 20 2.03 -11.04 9.68
CA LEU A 20 1.36 -9.76 9.44
C LEU A 20 0.38 -9.40 10.57
N GLU A 21 0.76 -9.67 11.82
CA GLU A 21 -0.11 -9.53 13.00
C GLU A 21 -0.43 -8.08 13.38
N ASP A 22 0.43 -7.13 13.02
CA ASP A 22 0.28 -5.73 13.37
C ASP A 22 1.03 -4.80 12.39
N VAL A 23 0.89 -3.49 12.59
CA VAL A 23 1.51 -2.45 11.76
C VAL A 23 3.04 -2.51 11.69
N SER A 24 3.72 -3.13 12.66
CA SER A 24 5.17 -3.29 12.62
C SER A 24 5.63 -4.31 11.59
N LYS A 25 4.71 -5.10 11.01
CA LYS A 25 5.02 -6.24 10.14
C LYS A 25 5.05 -5.93 8.65
N TYR A 26 4.77 -4.71 8.22
CA TYR A 26 4.91 -4.32 6.81
C TYR A 26 6.28 -4.66 6.19
N PRO A 27 7.43 -4.58 6.90
CA PRO A 27 8.72 -5.03 6.37
C PRO A 27 8.74 -6.49 5.91
N ASN A 28 7.95 -7.39 6.52
CA ASN A 28 7.87 -8.79 6.09
C ASN A 28 7.23 -8.92 4.70
N LEU A 29 6.18 -8.13 4.43
CA LEU A 29 5.56 -8.08 3.11
C LEU A 29 6.54 -7.54 2.06
N VAL A 30 7.28 -6.48 2.39
CA VAL A 30 8.30 -5.91 1.50
C VAL A 30 9.39 -6.94 1.20
N TYR A 31 9.88 -7.63 2.23
CA TYR A 31 10.87 -8.70 2.07
C TYR A 31 10.37 -9.80 1.13
N GLU A 32 9.13 -10.26 1.30
CA GLU A 32 8.56 -11.32 0.46
C GLU A 32 8.34 -10.87 -1.00
N LEU A 33 7.97 -9.61 -1.23
CA LEU A 33 7.90 -9.04 -2.58
C LEU A 33 9.29 -9.00 -3.25
N LEU A 34 10.34 -8.59 -2.52
CA LEU A 34 11.72 -8.63 -3.01
C LEU A 34 12.14 -10.07 -3.34
N ASN A 35 11.86 -11.02 -2.45
CA ASN A 35 12.17 -12.44 -2.64
C ASN A 35 11.47 -13.04 -3.88
N ARG A 36 10.29 -12.53 -4.23
CA ARG A 36 9.55 -12.91 -5.45
C ARG A 36 10.02 -12.19 -6.72
N GLY A 37 11.04 -11.34 -6.63
CA GLY A 37 11.64 -10.66 -7.78
C GLY A 37 10.89 -9.41 -8.23
N TYR A 38 10.04 -8.82 -7.39
CA TYR A 38 9.50 -7.49 -7.67
C TYR A 38 10.62 -6.45 -7.63
N SER A 39 10.56 -5.50 -8.56
CA SER A 39 11.51 -4.40 -8.59
C SER A 39 11.29 -3.42 -7.44
N ASP A 40 12.35 -2.71 -7.03
CA ASP A 40 12.24 -1.61 -6.06
C ASP A 40 11.22 -0.55 -6.51
N GLU A 41 11.12 -0.32 -7.83
CA GLU A 41 10.15 0.60 -8.42
C GLU A 41 8.71 0.12 -8.22
N ASP A 42 8.43 -1.16 -8.46
CA ASP A 42 7.10 -1.72 -8.23
C ASP A 42 6.73 -1.73 -6.74
N ILE A 43 7.69 -1.97 -5.86
CA ILE A 43 7.47 -1.95 -4.41
C ILE A 43 7.14 -0.52 -3.94
N LYS A 44 7.86 0.51 -4.39
CA LYS A 44 7.54 1.92 -4.08
C LYS A 44 6.13 2.29 -4.53
N LYS A 45 5.74 1.83 -5.71
CA LYS A 45 4.36 1.99 -6.23
C LYS A 45 3.32 1.38 -5.29
N VAL A 46 3.53 0.15 -4.83
CA VAL A 46 2.62 -0.53 -3.89
C VAL A 46 2.59 0.17 -2.52
N LEU A 47 3.74 0.62 -2.03
CA LEU A 47 3.87 1.25 -0.71
C LEU A 47 3.27 2.66 -0.65
N GLY A 48 3.16 3.37 -1.77
CA GLY A 48 2.49 4.67 -1.75
C GLY A 48 2.44 5.45 -3.06
N GLU A 49 3.33 5.23 -4.03
CA GLU A 49 3.34 6.11 -5.21
C GLU A 49 2.07 5.95 -6.06
N ASN A 50 1.47 4.76 -6.10
CA ASN A 50 0.16 4.58 -6.75
C ASN A 50 -0.95 5.36 -6.04
N LEU A 51 -0.94 5.39 -4.70
CA LEU A 51 -1.88 6.17 -3.90
C LEU A 51 -1.69 7.67 -4.15
N LEU A 52 -0.45 8.16 -4.09
CA LEU A 52 -0.12 9.57 -4.32
C LEU A 52 -0.49 10.02 -5.74
N ARG A 53 -0.28 9.18 -6.76
CA ARG A 53 -0.72 9.46 -8.14
C ARG A 53 -2.23 9.69 -8.21
N VAL A 54 -3.04 8.82 -7.60
CA VAL A 54 -4.50 8.95 -7.60
C VAL A 54 -4.94 10.15 -6.77
N TRP A 55 -4.34 10.35 -5.60
CA TRP A 55 -4.66 11.46 -4.71
C TRP A 55 -4.47 12.80 -5.42
N LYS A 56 -3.34 12.97 -6.13
CA LYS A 56 -3.07 14.16 -6.94
C LYS A 56 -4.13 14.41 -8.00
N GLN A 57 -4.59 13.37 -8.71
CA GLN A 57 -5.65 13.50 -9.71
C GLN A 57 -6.98 13.96 -9.09
N VAL A 58 -7.31 13.49 -7.88
CA VAL A 58 -8.51 13.93 -7.15
C VAL A 58 -8.40 15.42 -6.78
N GLU A 59 -7.24 15.87 -6.30
CA GLU A 59 -6.98 17.28 -5.98
C GLU A 59 -7.10 18.18 -7.21
N GLU A 60 -6.56 17.76 -8.36
CA GLU A 60 -6.68 18.48 -9.64
C GLU A 60 -8.14 18.68 -10.04
N VAL A 61 -8.96 17.62 -9.99
CA VAL A 61 -10.40 17.70 -10.31
C VAL A 61 -11.13 18.61 -9.31
N SER A 62 -10.83 18.49 -8.02
CA SER A 62 -11.43 19.36 -7.00
C SER A 62 -11.12 20.84 -7.24
N ASN A 63 -9.89 21.18 -7.65
CA ASN A 63 -9.50 22.56 -7.91
C ASN A 63 -10.10 23.15 -9.19
N LEU A 64 -10.39 22.33 -10.21
CA LEU A 64 -11.12 22.78 -11.40
C LEU A 64 -12.60 23.07 -11.14
N SER A 65 -13.17 22.48 -10.08
CA SER A 65 -14.56 22.69 -9.68
C SER A 65 -14.79 23.90 -8.76
N LYS A 66 -13.71 24.65 -8.45
CA LYS A 66 -13.76 25.94 -7.76
C LYS A 66 -13.77 27.08 -8.77
#